data_AF-A0A4Q3ABU3-F1
#
_entry.id   AF-A0A4Q3ABU3-F1
#
_cell.length_a   1.000
_cell.length_b   1.000
_cell.length_c   1.000
_cell.angle_alpha   90.00
_cell.angle_beta   90.00
_cell.angle_gamma   90.00
#
_symmetry.space_group_name_H-M   'P 1'
#
loop_
_entity.id
_entity.type
_entity.pdbx_description
1 polymer ?
#
loop_
_entity_poly.entity_id
_entity_poly.type
_entity_poly.pdbx_seq_one_letter_code
_entity_poly.pdbx_strand_id
1 'polypeptide(L)'
;MFEVLARDPSCQARRGRMDLAHGTVETPIFMPVGTQGTVKTLHPDELELLGAQIILGNTYHLWLRPGPETIKEFGGLHKFATWDRPMLTDSGGFQVWSLAKLRKITEEGVRFQNHLDGSRMMLTPELSMEIQAALGSDIAMLFDECPPYPCERKYAETSLGLTTRWAKRCKDWIEKNQPTSGTGIQRHFGIVQGSIWADLRERSARELVDLGFDGYAIGGVSVGEPEEEMMRAVEHSVPFLPEDKPRYAM
;
A
#
# COMPACT_ATOMS: atom_id res chain seq x y z
N MET A 1 -14.92 -1.13 -7.87
CA MET A 1 -15.89 -0.13 -7.39
C MET A 1 -16.10 -0.38 -5.90
N PHE A 2 -16.19 0.65 -5.05
CA PHE A 2 -16.50 0.47 -3.61
C PHE A 2 -17.90 0.98 -3.30
N GLU A 3 -18.65 0.21 -2.52
CA GLU A 3 -19.98 0.56 -2.05
C GLU A 3 -20.05 0.38 -0.53
N VAL A 4 -20.66 1.34 0.17
CA VAL A 4 -21.01 1.20 1.59
C VAL A 4 -22.42 0.61 1.67
N LEU A 5 -22.52 -0.63 2.14
CA LEU A 5 -23.77 -1.40 2.21
C LEU A 5 -24.56 -1.10 3.49
N ALA A 6 -23.86 -0.89 4.60
CA ALA A 6 -24.49 -0.56 5.89
C ALA A 6 -23.52 0.21 6.78
N ARG A 7 -24.10 0.96 7.72
CA ARG A 7 -23.38 1.68 8.78
C ARG A 7 -23.99 1.33 10.13
N ASP A 8 -23.15 1.22 11.14
CA ASP A 8 -23.63 1.11 12.50
C ASP A 8 -24.11 2.51 12.98
N PRO A 9 -25.34 2.63 13.52
CA PRO A 9 -25.84 3.93 13.99
C PRO A 9 -25.18 4.43 15.28
N SER A 10 -24.46 3.56 16.01
CA SER A 10 -23.85 3.86 17.30
C SER A 10 -22.35 4.16 17.22
N CYS A 11 -21.69 3.88 16.09
CA CYS A 11 -20.25 4.09 15.92
C CYS A 11 -19.88 4.38 14.46
N GLN A 12 -18.59 4.48 14.16
CA GLN A 12 -18.10 4.78 12.80
C GLN A 12 -17.92 3.53 11.90
N ALA A 13 -18.38 2.35 12.35
CA ALA A 13 -18.21 1.11 11.61
C ALA A 13 -19.00 1.10 10.30
N ARG A 14 -18.37 0.55 9.25
CA ARG A 14 -18.96 0.42 7.91
C ARG A 14 -18.87 -1.03 7.46
N ARG A 15 -19.96 -1.55 6.90
CA ARG A 15 -19.94 -2.72 6.04
C ARG A 15 -19.95 -2.24 4.60
N GLY A 16 -19.02 -2.73 3.79
CA GLY A 16 -18.95 -2.36 2.38
C GLY A 16 -18.50 -3.49 1.49
N ARG A 17 -18.43 -3.23 0.18
CA ARG A 17 -18.01 -4.18 -0.84
C ARG A 17 -17.10 -3.49 -1.85
N MET A 18 -15.99 -4.14 -2.21
CA MET A 18 -15.09 -3.73 -3.28
C MET A 18 -15.13 -4.74 -4.42
N ASP A 19 -15.52 -4.31 -5.62
CA ASP A 19 -15.36 -5.09 -6.84
C ASP A 19 -14.03 -4.76 -7.50
N LEU A 20 -13.17 -5.77 -7.60
CA LEU A 20 -11.83 -5.75 -8.19
C LEU A 20 -11.78 -6.68 -9.41
N ALA A 21 -10.65 -6.68 -10.13
CA ALA A 21 -10.56 -7.40 -11.40
C ALA A 21 -10.67 -8.93 -11.22
N HIS A 22 -10.13 -9.45 -10.12
CA HIS A 22 -10.14 -10.88 -9.81
C HIS A 22 -11.24 -11.29 -8.80
N GLY A 23 -12.18 -10.40 -8.47
CA GLY A 23 -13.33 -10.75 -7.65
C GLY A 23 -13.78 -9.65 -6.69
N THR A 24 -14.75 -10.03 -5.86
CA THR A 24 -15.38 -9.13 -4.88
C THR A 24 -14.80 -9.37 -3.49
N VAL A 25 -14.58 -8.28 -2.75
CA VAL A 25 -14.12 -8.27 -1.36
C VAL A 25 -15.16 -7.58 -0.49
N GLU A 26 -15.75 -8.30 0.46
CA GLU A 26 -16.57 -7.73 1.52
C GLU A 26 -15.67 -7.08 2.58
N THR A 27 -16.11 -5.96 3.15
CA THR A 27 -15.36 -5.21 4.17
C THR A 27 -16.21 -5.03 5.43
N PRO A 28 -15.60 -5.04 6.64
CA PRO A 28 -14.16 -5.09 6.93
C PRO A 28 -13.49 -6.43 6.58
N ILE A 29 -12.21 -6.38 6.19
CA ILE A 29 -11.43 -7.56 5.77
C ILE A 29 -10.02 -7.51 6.33
N PHE A 30 -9.48 -8.67 6.66
CA PHE A 30 -8.07 -8.86 6.98
C PHE A 30 -7.36 -9.49 5.78
N MET A 31 -6.15 -9.04 5.47
CA MET A 31 -5.36 -9.52 4.33
C MET A 31 -4.20 -10.37 4.82
N PRO A 32 -4.19 -11.70 4.59
CA PRO A 32 -3.01 -12.53 4.80
C PRO A 32 -1.83 -12.02 3.98
N VAL A 33 -0.63 -12.00 4.58
CA VAL A 33 0.57 -11.43 3.95
C VAL A 33 1.40 -12.51 3.28
N GLY A 34 1.54 -12.39 1.96
CA GLY A 34 2.45 -13.16 1.12
C GLY A 34 3.74 -12.39 0.84
N THR A 35 4.89 -12.97 1.19
CA THR A 35 6.18 -12.27 1.06
C THR A 35 6.87 -12.54 -0.27
N GLN A 36 6.91 -13.79 -0.73
CA GLN A 36 7.62 -14.21 -1.96
C GLN A 36 6.70 -15.04 -2.85
N GLY A 37 5.52 -14.49 -3.16
CA GLY A 37 4.51 -15.18 -3.98
C GLY A 37 3.78 -16.29 -3.22
N THR A 38 3.88 -16.31 -1.88
CA THR A 38 3.24 -17.31 -1.03
C THR A 38 2.99 -16.72 0.36
N VAL A 39 1.83 -17.04 0.93
CA VAL A 39 1.58 -16.91 2.38
C VAL A 39 2.28 -18.08 3.04
N LYS A 40 3.20 -17.78 3.96
CA LYS A 40 4.07 -18.80 4.54
C LYS A 40 3.25 -19.94 5.15
N THR A 41 3.72 -21.16 4.89
CA THR A 41 3.16 -22.43 5.39
C THR A 41 1.74 -22.79 4.94
N LEU A 42 1.12 -22.03 4.03
CA LEU A 42 -0.22 -22.31 3.54
C LEU A 42 -0.25 -22.42 2.01
N HIS A 43 -0.94 -23.44 1.51
CA HIS A 43 -1.34 -23.54 0.12
C HIS A 43 -2.49 -22.56 -0.18
N PRO A 44 -2.61 -22.00 -1.41
CA PRO A 44 -3.74 -21.16 -1.79
C PRO A 44 -5.13 -21.73 -1.44
N ASP A 45 -5.34 -23.05 -1.65
CA ASP A 45 -6.60 -23.72 -1.29
C ASP A 45 -6.94 -23.61 0.21
N GLU A 46 -5.94 -23.59 1.09
CA GLU A 46 -6.16 -23.41 2.53
C GLU A 46 -6.61 -21.98 2.85
N LEU A 47 -6.07 -20.98 2.14
CA LEU A 47 -6.51 -19.59 2.27
C LEU A 47 -7.96 -19.44 1.82
N GLU A 48 -8.34 -20.12 0.74
CA GLU A 48 -9.73 -20.14 0.28
C GLU A 48 -10.67 -20.77 1.29
N LEU A 49 -10.26 -21.89 1.90
CA LEU A 49 -11.03 -22.59 2.93
C LEU A 49 -11.19 -21.75 4.21
N LEU A 50 -10.19 -20.93 4.55
CA LEU A 50 -10.25 -19.95 5.63
C LEU A 50 -11.10 -18.72 5.28
N GLY A 51 -11.59 -18.62 4.04
CA GLY A 51 -12.44 -17.52 3.58
C GLY A 51 -11.68 -16.25 3.23
N ALA A 52 -10.37 -16.32 2.97
CA ALA A 52 -9.62 -15.18 2.48
C ALA A 52 -10.18 -14.73 1.11
N GLN A 53 -10.47 -13.44 1.01
CA GLN A 53 -10.99 -12.82 -0.23
C GLN A 53 -9.94 -11.99 -0.94
N ILE A 54 -8.88 -11.61 -0.23
CA ILE A 54 -7.78 -10.80 -0.75
C ILE A 54 -6.52 -11.11 0.06
N ILE A 55 -5.36 -11.08 -0.57
CA ILE A 55 -4.06 -11.19 0.10
C ILE A 55 -3.17 -9.99 -0.22
N LEU A 56 -2.16 -9.76 0.62
CA LEU A 56 -1.13 -8.74 0.40
C LEU A 56 0.15 -9.39 -0.15
N GLY A 57 0.63 -8.93 -1.30
CA GLY A 57 1.93 -9.27 -1.88
C GLY A 57 2.98 -8.22 -1.54
N ASN A 58 4.16 -8.67 -1.10
CA ASN A 58 5.27 -7.77 -0.80
C ASN A 58 6.09 -7.41 -2.04
N THR A 59 5.99 -6.17 -2.52
CA THR A 59 6.67 -5.70 -3.72
C THR A 59 8.18 -5.73 -3.58
N TYR A 60 8.72 -5.36 -2.42
CA TYR A 60 10.18 -5.33 -2.21
C TYR A 60 10.80 -6.72 -2.42
N HIS A 61 10.24 -7.75 -1.80
CA HIS A 61 10.76 -9.09 -1.92
C HIS A 61 10.57 -9.68 -3.32
N LEU A 62 9.39 -9.48 -3.92
CA LEU A 62 9.09 -9.93 -5.28
C LEU A 62 9.97 -9.26 -6.33
N TRP A 63 10.29 -7.97 -6.14
CA TRP A 63 11.18 -7.22 -7.02
C TRP A 63 12.61 -7.74 -6.98
N LEU A 64 13.11 -8.06 -5.80
CA LEU A 64 14.48 -8.58 -5.65
C LEU A 64 14.60 -10.01 -6.14
N ARG A 65 13.62 -10.86 -5.84
CA ARG A 65 13.61 -12.25 -6.24
C ARG A 65 12.19 -12.82 -6.20
N PRO A 66 11.67 -13.36 -7.31
CA PRO A 66 12.39 -13.69 -8.55
C PRO A 66 12.61 -12.50 -9.50
N GLY A 67 11.97 -11.36 -9.26
CA GLY A 67 11.99 -10.20 -10.15
C GLY A 67 10.71 -10.10 -11.00
N PRO A 68 10.28 -8.86 -11.36
CA PRO A 68 9.01 -8.62 -12.03
C PRO A 68 8.98 -9.22 -13.44
N GLU A 69 10.09 -9.23 -14.17
CA GLU A 69 10.16 -9.82 -15.51
C GLU A 69 9.88 -11.32 -15.49
N THR A 70 10.46 -12.06 -14.55
CA THR A 70 10.17 -13.49 -14.38
C THR A 70 8.70 -13.69 -14.02
N ILE A 71 8.14 -12.93 -13.07
CA ILE A 71 6.72 -13.06 -12.69
C ILE A 71 5.81 -12.79 -13.89
N LYS A 72 6.16 -11.82 -14.72
CA LYS A 72 5.45 -11.50 -15.96
C LYS A 72 5.51 -12.63 -16.98
N GLU A 73 6.65 -13.32 -17.13
CA GLU A 73 6.78 -14.51 -17.99
C GLU A 73 5.87 -15.66 -17.54
N PHE A 74 5.65 -15.82 -16.24
CA PHE A 74 4.66 -16.76 -15.67
C PHE A 74 3.20 -16.26 -15.79
N GLY A 75 2.99 -15.09 -16.38
CA GLY A 75 1.68 -14.51 -16.66
C GLY A 75 1.09 -13.70 -15.50
N GLY A 76 1.94 -13.13 -14.63
CA GLY A 76 1.55 -12.25 -13.53
C GLY A 76 1.58 -12.93 -12.16
N LEU A 77 1.46 -12.12 -11.11
CA LEU A 77 1.60 -12.60 -9.72
C LEU A 77 0.51 -13.59 -9.33
N HIS A 78 -0.74 -13.40 -9.80
CA HIS A 78 -1.84 -14.34 -9.57
C HIS A 78 -1.50 -15.76 -10.04
N LYS A 79 -1.05 -15.89 -11.29
CA LYS A 79 -0.63 -17.20 -11.85
C LYS A 79 0.60 -17.75 -11.16
N PHE A 80 1.59 -16.89 -10.90
CA PHE A 80 2.82 -17.28 -10.21
C PHE A 80 2.55 -17.82 -8.80
N ALA A 81 1.60 -17.23 -8.07
CA ALA A 81 1.21 -17.64 -6.72
C ALA A 81 0.09 -18.69 -6.69
N THR A 82 -0.50 -19.03 -7.84
CA THR A 82 -1.71 -19.88 -7.95
C THR A 82 -2.85 -19.33 -7.08
N TRP A 83 -3.09 -18.03 -7.15
CA TRP A 83 -4.14 -17.33 -6.42
C TRP A 83 -4.96 -16.49 -7.40
N ASP A 84 -6.17 -16.95 -7.69
CA ASP A 84 -7.06 -16.37 -8.70
C ASP A 84 -8.07 -15.38 -8.11
N ARG A 85 -7.83 -14.89 -6.89
CA ARG A 85 -8.65 -13.90 -6.17
C ARG A 85 -7.89 -12.56 -6.05
N PRO A 86 -8.53 -11.50 -5.55
CA PRO A 86 -7.88 -10.21 -5.43
C PRO A 86 -6.54 -10.22 -4.68
N MET A 87 -5.63 -9.35 -5.11
CA MET A 87 -4.36 -9.07 -4.43
C MET A 87 -4.13 -7.57 -4.27
N LEU A 88 -3.56 -7.18 -3.14
CA LEU A 88 -2.98 -5.86 -2.92
C LEU A 88 -1.46 -6.00 -2.90
N THR A 89 -0.72 -5.09 -3.54
CA THR A 89 0.74 -4.99 -3.37
C THR A 89 1.10 -3.75 -2.58
N ASP A 90 2.03 -3.90 -1.63
CA ASP A 90 2.64 -2.73 -0.99
C ASP A 90 3.61 -2.01 -1.94
N SER A 91 4.05 -0.81 -1.57
CA SER A 91 4.94 0.00 -2.42
C SER A 91 6.42 -0.39 -2.32
N GLY A 92 6.77 -1.23 -1.34
CA GLY A 92 8.14 -1.56 -0.95
C GLY A 92 8.85 -0.50 -0.08
N GLY A 93 8.24 0.68 0.15
CA GLY A 93 8.86 1.78 0.91
C GLY A 93 9.22 1.40 2.35
N PHE A 94 8.31 0.71 3.04
CA PHE A 94 8.53 0.26 4.42
C PHE A 94 9.67 -0.76 4.56
N GLN A 95 9.84 -1.65 3.58
CA GLN A 95 10.91 -2.67 3.62
C GLN A 95 12.26 -2.07 3.31
N VAL A 96 12.32 -1.08 2.42
CA VAL A 96 13.53 -0.26 2.25
C VAL A 96 13.86 0.47 3.56
N TRP A 97 12.84 0.93 4.30
CA TRP A 97 13.04 1.53 5.63
C TRP A 97 13.48 0.52 6.71
N SER A 98 12.94 -0.69 6.76
CA SER A 98 13.22 -1.65 7.84
C SER A 98 14.46 -2.51 7.59
N LEU A 99 14.74 -2.88 6.33
CA LEU A 99 15.79 -3.85 5.98
C LEU A 99 17.08 -3.21 5.48
N ALA A 100 17.04 -2.00 4.92
CA ALA A 100 18.24 -1.32 4.45
C ALA A 100 18.86 -0.42 5.52
N LYS A 101 19.86 -0.97 6.24
CA LYS A 101 20.70 -0.22 7.19
C LYS A 101 21.37 1.00 6.54
N LEU A 102 21.77 0.87 5.28
CA LEU A 102 22.35 1.94 4.48
C LEU A 102 21.33 2.39 3.43
N ARG A 103 20.53 3.39 3.80
CA ARG A 103 19.59 4.05 2.89
C ARG A 103 19.81 5.55 2.83
N LYS A 104 19.49 6.15 1.69
CA LYS A 104 19.47 7.60 1.50
C LYS A 104 18.18 8.01 0.81
N ILE A 105 17.36 8.76 1.53
CA ILE A 105 16.12 9.34 1.04
C ILE A 105 16.44 10.67 0.36
N THR A 106 15.90 10.88 -0.83
CA THR A 106 16.09 12.09 -1.65
C THR A 106 14.79 12.39 -2.39
N GLU A 107 14.64 13.58 -2.97
CA GLU A 107 13.46 13.91 -3.77
C GLU A 107 13.19 12.89 -4.90
N GLU A 108 14.26 12.33 -5.50
CA GLU A 108 14.18 11.34 -6.59
C GLU A 108 13.50 10.03 -6.13
N GLY A 109 13.80 9.58 -4.91
CA GLY A 109 13.43 8.28 -4.36
C GLY A 109 14.39 7.85 -3.24
N VAL A 110 14.43 6.54 -2.96
CA VAL A 110 15.26 5.96 -1.92
C VAL A 110 16.37 5.10 -2.51
N ARG A 111 17.62 5.48 -2.25
CA ARG A 111 18.82 4.69 -2.58
C ARG A 111 19.12 3.75 -1.44
N PHE A 112 19.40 2.49 -1.74
CA PHE A 112 19.72 1.48 -0.72
C PHE A 112 20.64 0.38 -1.27
N GLN A 113 21.10 -0.51 -0.41
CA GLN A 113 21.82 -1.72 -0.81
C GLN A 113 20.91 -2.95 -0.71
N ASN A 114 20.90 -3.77 -1.75
CA ASN A 114 20.22 -5.05 -1.77
C ASN A 114 20.77 -5.94 -0.66
N HIS A 115 19.90 -6.49 0.19
CA HIS A 115 20.30 -7.36 1.29
C HIS A 115 20.74 -8.76 0.83
N LEU A 116 20.44 -9.14 -0.42
CA LEU A 116 20.79 -10.44 -0.98
C LEU A 116 22.22 -10.49 -1.53
N ASP A 117 22.66 -9.43 -2.23
CA ASP A 117 23.93 -9.41 -2.95
C ASP A 117 24.78 -8.14 -2.73
N GLY A 118 24.28 -7.15 -1.98
CA GLY A 118 24.97 -5.90 -1.70
C GLY A 118 24.95 -4.87 -2.83
N SER A 119 24.31 -5.15 -3.97
CA SER A 119 24.21 -4.23 -5.10
C SER A 119 23.48 -2.94 -4.70
N ARG A 120 23.88 -1.80 -5.30
CA ARG A 120 23.24 -0.51 -5.06
C ARG A 120 21.98 -0.39 -5.90
N MET A 121 20.88 -0.05 -5.26
CA MET A 121 19.56 0.07 -5.88
C MET A 121 18.95 1.44 -5.62
N MET A 122 17.97 1.80 -6.45
CA MET A 122 17.16 2.99 -6.31
C MET A 122 15.70 2.60 -6.51
N LEU A 123 14.84 2.93 -5.55
CA LEU A 123 13.40 2.80 -5.70
C LEU A 123 12.79 4.19 -5.76
N THR A 124 12.15 4.51 -6.89
CA THR A 124 11.44 5.77 -7.12
C THR A 124 9.92 5.54 -7.13
N PRO A 125 9.10 6.59 -6.98
CA PRO A 125 7.66 6.52 -7.20
C PRO A 125 7.26 5.82 -8.50
N GLU A 126 7.88 6.17 -9.62
CA GLU A 126 7.56 5.60 -10.94
C GLU A 126 7.97 4.13 -11.02
N LEU A 127 9.16 3.77 -10.52
CA LEU A 127 9.63 2.40 -10.54
C LEU A 127 8.76 1.50 -9.64
N SER A 128 8.34 1.99 -8.47
CA SER A 128 7.41 1.26 -7.61
C SER A 128 6.07 0.98 -8.32
N MET A 129 5.53 1.94 -9.07
CA MET A 129 4.32 1.73 -9.87
C MET A 129 4.56 0.78 -11.04
N GLU A 130 5.69 0.89 -11.73
CA GLU A 130 6.07 -0.01 -12.82
C GLU A 130 6.18 -1.47 -12.36
N ILE A 131 6.83 -1.69 -11.21
CA ILE A 131 6.93 -3.04 -10.61
C ILE A 131 5.54 -3.57 -10.27
N GLN A 132 4.71 -2.79 -9.57
CA GLN A 132 3.36 -3.23 -9.18
C GLN A 132 2.45 -3.50 -10.38
N ALA A 133 2.60 -2.72 -11.46
CA ALA A 133 1.91 -2.98 -12.73
C ALA A 133 2.41 -4.27 -13.40
N ALA A 134 3.72 -4.55 -13.36
CA ALA A 134 4.28 -5.79 -13.89
C ALA A 134 3.86 -7.02 -13.07
N LEU A 135 3.73 -6.87 -11.75
CA LEU A 135 3.15 -7.90 -10.87
C LEU A 135 1.67 -8.14 -11.17
N GLY A 136 0.93 -7.10 -11.55
CA GLY A 136 -0.47 -7.20 -11.98
C GLY A 136 -1.47 -7.33 -10.83
N SER A 137 -1.14 -6.83 -9.63
CA SER A 137 -2.06 -6.82 -8.47
C SER A 137 -3.33 -6.00 -8.74
N ASP A 138 -4.41 -6.31 -8.02
CA ASP A 138 -5.68 -5.59 -8.16
C ASP A 138 -5.65 -4.20 -7.52
N ILE A 139 -4.91 -4.07 -6.40
CA ILE A 139 -4.68 -2.81 -5.70
C ILE A 139 -3.16 -2.58 -5.57
N ALA A 140 -2.68 -1.43 -6.01
CA ALA A 140 -1.32 -0.97 -5.83
C ALA A 140 -1.25 0.19 -4.82
N MET A 141 -0.36 0.07 -3.84
CA MET A 141 -0.11 1.13 -2.86
C MET A 141 0.87 2.15 -3.43
N LEU A 142 0.59 3.45 -3.25
CA LEU A 142 1.52 4.50 -3.67
C LEU A 142 2.85 4.44 -2.90
N PHE A 143 3.92 4.91 -3.53
CA PHE A 143 5.20 5.05 -2.87
C PHE A 143 5.21 6.24 -1.91
N ASP A 144 5.61 6.00 -0.66
CA ASP A 144 5.60 6.96 0.43
C ASP A 144 6.90 6.93 1.25
N GLU A 145 7.09 7.93 2.10
CA GLU A 145 8.11 7.92 3.14
C GLU A 145 7.42 7.69 4.49
N CYS A 146 7.78 6.57 5.14
CA CYS A 146 7.29 6.22 6.46
C CYS A 146 8.26 6.73 7.54
N PRO A 147 7.90 7.77 8.31
CA PRO A 147 8.77 8.31 9.35
C PRO A 147 8.88 7.32 10.53
N PRO A 148 10.04 7.24 11.20
CA PRO A 148 10.20 6.41 12.39
C PRO A 148 9.35 6.93 13.56
N TYR A 149 9.08 6.07 14.54
CA TYR A 149 8.56 6.46 15.85
C TYR A 149 9.59 6.20 16.96
N PRO A 150 9.81 7.16 17.87
CA PRO A 150 9.39 8.56 17.80
C PRO A 150 10.18 9.32 16.73
N CYS A 151 9.63 10.42 16.23
CA CYS A 151 10.38 11.39 15.41
C CYS A 151 10.03 12.83 15.77
N GLU A 152 10.96 13.75 15.48
CA GLU A 152 10.70 15.17 15.64
C GLU A 152 9.62 15.64 14.67
N ARG A 153 8.75 16.57 15.10
CA ARG A 153 7.71 17.15 14.25
C ARG A 153 8.25 17.68 12.92
N LYS A 154 9.42 18.33 12.94
CA LYS A 154 10.07 18.85 11.73
C LYS A 154 10.44 17.75 10.73
N TYR A 155 10.86 16.59 11.22
CA TYR A 155 11.12 15.41 10.38
C TYR A 155 9.81 14.91 9.77
N ALA A 156 8.77 14.69 10.59
CA ALA A 156 7.46 14.24 10.13
C ALA A 156 6.87 15.18 9.07
N GLU A 157 7.02 16.49 9.24
CA GLU A 157 6.58 17.50 8.27
C GLU A 157 7.36 17.43 6.95
N THR A 158 8.67 17.21 7.00
CA THR A 158 9.52 17.05 5.81
C THR A 158 9.18 15.76 5.07
N SER A 159 9.04 14.65 5.81
CA SER A 159 8.58 13.34 5.36
C SER A 159 7.24 13.43 4.64
N LEU A 160 6.26 14.08 5.27
CA LEU A 160 4.95 14.29 4.68
C LEU A 160 5.05 15.06 3.35
N GLY A 161 5.87 16.12 3.31
CA GLY A 161 6.11 16.85 2.07
C GLY A 161 6.65 15.97 0.93
N LEU A 162 7.55 15.02 1.23
CA LEU A 162 8.04 14.05 0.25
C LEU A 162 6.91 13.10 -0.19
N THR A 163 6.16 12.55 0.75
CA THR A 163 5.02 11.66 0.48
C THR A 163 3.99 12.32 -0.44
N THR A 164 3.61 13.58 -0.21
CA THR A 164 2.65 14.29 -1.08
C THR A 164 3.21 14.48 -2.50
N ARG A 165 4.49 14.88 -2.64
CA ARG A 165 5.12 15.05 -3.96
C ARG A 165 5.29 13.72 -4.70
N TRP A 166 5.62 12.65 -3.99
CA TRP A 166 5.71 11.31 -4.55
C TRP A 166 4.34 10.75 -4.94
N ALA A 167 3.30 10.99 -4.15
CA ALA A 167 1.92 10.63 -4.51
C ALA A 167 1.48 11.31 -5.82
N LYS A 168 1.83 12.59 -6.03
CA LYS A 168 1.59 13.29 -7.30
C LYS A 168 2.34 12.64 -8.46
N ARG A 169 3.61 12.27 -8.28
CA ARG A 169 4.40 11.55 -9.31
C ARG A 169 3.80 10.18 -9.65
N CYS A 170 3.35 9.42 -8.66
CA CYS A 170 2.62 8.18 -8.90
C CYS A 170 1.33 8.45 -9.68
N LYS A 171 0.54 9.46 -9.30
CA LYS A 171 -0.69 9.85 -10.00
C LYS A 171 -0.44 10.15 -11.48
N ASP A 172 0.58 10.96 -11.78
CA ASP A 172 0.95 11.32 -13.15
C ASP A 172 1.39 10.08 -13.96
N TRP A 173 2.11 9.15 -13.32
CA TRP A 173 2.48 7.88 -13.95
C TRP A 173 1.25 7.00 -14.22
N ILE A 174 0.31 6.91 -13.29
CA ILE A 174 -0.93 6.12 -13.42
C ILE A 174 -1.78 6.66 -14.56
N GLU A 175 -1.98 7.98 -14.64
CA GLU A 175 -2.77 8.62 -15.71
C GLU A 175 -2.18 8.38 -17.09
N LYS A 176 -0.84 8.39 -17.18
CA LYS A 176 -0.11 8.15 -18.42
C LYS A 176 -0.15 6.69 -18.88
N ASN A 177 0.03 5.74 -17.95
CA ASN A 177 0.25 4.33 -18.30
C ASN A 177 -1.01 3.46 -18.16
N GLN A 178 -2.00 3.89 -17.38
CA GLN A 178 -3.29 3.20 -17.16
C GLN A 178 -3.11 1.70 -16.88
N PRO A 179 -2.39 1.32 -15.80
CA PRO A 179 -2.08 -0.08 -15.52
C PRO A 179 -3.36 -0.90 -15.32
N THR A 180 -3.28 -2.16 -15.73
CA THR A 180 -4.38 -3.12 -15.67
C THR A 180 -4.02 -4.29 -14.76
N SER A 181 -5.04 -4.99 -14.28
CA SER A 181 -4.93 -6.25 -13.55
C SER A 181 -5.89 -7.23 -14.19
N GLY A 182 -5.37 -8.32 -14.77
CA GLY A 182 -6.19 -9.23 -15.57
C GLY A 182 -6.92 -8.50 -16.70
N THR A 183 -8.24 -8.56 -16.70
CA THR A 183 -9.13 -7.87 -17.68
C THR A 183 -9.65 -6.52 -17.18
N GLY A 184 -9.27 -6.10 -15.96
CA GLY A 184 -9.76 -4.89 -15.30
C GLY A 184 -8.69 -3.82 -15.08
N ILE A 185 -9.10 -2.73 -14.45
CA ILE A 185 -8.23 -1.60 -14.07
C ILE A 185 -7.58 -1.88 -12.71
N GLN A 186 -6.27 -1.68 -12.60
CA GLN A 186 -5.57 -1.71 -11.31
C GLN A 186 -5.97 -0.48 -10.47
N ARG A 187 -6.32 -0.69 -9.20
CA ARG A 187 -6.72 0.37 -8.27
C ARG A 187 -5.51 0.91 -7.52
N HIS A 188 -5.52 2.19 -7.18
CA HIS A 188 -4.38 2.84 -6.53
C HIS A 188 -4.77 3.54 -5.24
N PHE A 189 -4.09 3.22 -4.15
CA PHE A 189 -4.41 3.73 -2.82
C PHE A 189 -3.31 4.65 -2.30
N GLY A 190 -3.68 5.90 -2.00
CA GLY A 190 -2.78 6.86 -1.36
C GLY A 190 -2.56 6.53 0.12
N ILE A 191 -1.42 6.94 0.68
CA ILE A 191 -1.04 6.62 2.06
C ILE A 191 -0.93 7.91 2.88
N VAL A 192 -1.86 8.09 3.81
CA VAL A 192 -1.84 9.20 4.77
C VAL A 192 -0.67 8.99 5.73
N GLN A 193 0.18 10.01 5.84
CA GLN A 193 1.31 10.09 6.76
C GLN A 193 1.12 11.27 7.74
N GLY A 194 2.05 11.45 8.67
CA GLY A 194 2.00 12.55 9.65
C GLY A 194 2.44 12.16 11.05
N SER A 195 2.86 10.90 11.28
CA SER A 195 3.23 10.38 12.60
C SER A 195 2.10 10.59 13.61
N ILE A 196 2.40 11.06 14.82
CA ILE A 196 1.42 11.33 15.88
C ILE A 196 0.78 12.74 15.82
N TRP A 197 1.16 13.56 14.85
CA TRP A 197 0.76 14.97 14.80
C TRP A 197 -0.57 15.15 14.06
N ALA A 198 -1.62 15.51 14.80
CA ALA A 198 -2.98 15.65 14.28
C ALA A 198 -3.08 16.62 13.08
N ASP A 199 -2.40 17.76 13.15
CA ASP A 199 -2.38 18.76 12.08
C ASP A 199 -1.70 18.24 10.80
N LEU A 200 -0.65 17.42 10.95
CA LEU A 200 0.01 16.78 9.81
C LEU A 200 -0.85 15.66 9.20
N ARG A 201 -1.55 14.88 10.03
CA ARG A 201 -2.50 13.85 9.57
C ARG A 201 -3.66 14.46 8.77
N GLU A 202 -4.26 15.53 9.27
CA GLU A 202 -5.29 16.28 8.56
C GLU A 202 -4.76 16.80 7.21
N ARG A 203 -3.60 17.47 7.22
CA ARG A 203 -2.99 18.01 6.00
C ARG A 203 -2.75 16.91 4.97
N SER A 204 -2.16 15.79 5.39
CA SER A 204 -1.88 14.66 4.51
C SER A 204 -3.14 14.08 3.88
N ALA A 205 -4.19 13.86 4.68
CA ALA A 205 -5.45 13.34 4.19
C ALA A 205 -6.09 14.26 3.14
N ARG A 206 -6.13 15.57 3.41
CA ARG A 206 -6.69 16.56 2.47
C ARG A 206 -5.90 16.62 1.17
N GLU A 207 -4.58 16.72 1.24
CA GLU A 207 -3.71 16.78 0.06
C GLU A 207 -3.86 15.53 -0.82
N LEU A 208 -3.97 14.33 -0.23
CA LEU A 208 -4.19 13.09 -0.98
C LEU A 208 -5.61 13.01 -1.58
N VAL A 209 -6.61 13.54 -0.88
CA VAL A 209 -7.99 13.61 -1.39
C VAL A 209 -8.07 14.51 -2.61
N ASP A 210 -7.42 15.68 -2.56
CA ASP A 210 -7.36 16.61 -3.68
C ASP A 210 -6.69 16.00 -4.93
N LEU A 211 -5.72 15.09 -4.74
CA LEU A 211 -5.09 14.33 -5.84
C LEU A 211 -5.99 13.24 -6.44
N GLY A 212 -6.94 12.72 -5.67
CA GLY A 212 -7.96 11.75 -6.10
C GLY A 212 -7.43 10.33 -6.36
N PHE A 213 -7.72 9.40 -5.45
CA PHE A 213 -7.31 7.99 -5.52
C PHE A 213 -8.51 7.04 -5.32
N ASP A 214 -8.32 5.75 -5.63
CA ASP A 214 -9.38 4.73 -5.52
C ASP A 214 -9.67 4.33 -4.05
N GLY A 215 -8.72 4.59 -3.16
CA GLY A 215 -8.81 4.31 -1.73
C GLY A 215 -7.70 5.03 -0.96
N TYR A 216 -7.80 5.01 0.37
CA TYR A 216 -6.90 5.75 1.23
C TYR A 216 -6.45 4.89 2.40
N ALA A 217 -5.15 4.68 2.50
CA ALA A 217 -4.52 4.01 3.62
C ALA A 217 -4.06 5.00 4.68
N ILE A 218 -3.95 4.52 5.92
CA ILE A 218 -3.39 5.23 7.06
C ILE A 218 -2.08 4.50 7.36
N GLY A 219 -0.97 5.11 6.94
CA GLY A 219 0.39 4.57 7.14
C GLY A 219 1.09 5.18 8.34
N GLY A 220 2.30 4.72 8.62
CA GLY A 220 3.09 5.20 9.77
C GLY A 220 2.40 4.96 11.11
N VAL A 221 1.60 3.89 11.18
CA VAL A 221 0.99 3.31 12.38
C VAL A 221 1.54 1.89 12.53
N SER A 222 1.49 1.33 13.74
CA SER A 222 2.12 0.05 14.11
C SER A 222 3.64 0.00 13.86
N VAL A 223 4.34 1.14 14.00
CA VAL A 223 5.81 1.26 13.77
C VAL A 223 6.62 1.31 15.07
N GLY A 224 5.97 1.12 16.21
CA GLY A 224 6.57 1.04 17.55
C GLY A 224 5.94 1.97 18.58
N GLU A 225 4.91 2.72 18.20
CA GLU A 225 4.14 3.57 19.09
C GLU A 225 3.19 2.79 20.02
N PRO A 226 2.79 3.38 21.16
CA PRO A 226 1.73 2.82 21.99
C PRO A 226 0.40 2.73 21.22
N GLU A 227 -0.42 1.74 21.54
CA GLU A 227 -1.74 1.51 20.92
C GLU A 227 -2.63 2.77 20.94
N GLU A 228 -2.60 3.56 22.02
CA GLU A 228 -3.36 4.79 22.10
C GLU A 228 -2.96 5.82 21.04
N GLU A 229 -1.65 5.96 20.76
CA GLU A 229 -1.14 6.88 19.73
C GLU A 229 -1.45 6.37 18.32
N MET A 230 -1.39 5.05 18.11
CA MET A 230 -1.84 4.41 16.87
C MET A 230 -3.32 4.73 16.59
N MET A 231 -4.19 4.56 17.59
CA MET A 231 -5.61 4.83 17.48
C MET A 231 -5.89 6.32 17.23
N ARG A 232 -5.20 7.23 17.94
CA ARG A 232 -5.29 8.68 17.71
C ARG A 232 -4.88 9.07 16.29
N ALA A 233 -3.80 8.49 15.76
CA ALA A 233 -3.38 8.75 14.38
C ALA A 233 -4.45 8.35 13.35
N VAL A 234 -5.16 7.24 13.59
CA VAL A 234 -6.32 6.83 12.78
C VAL A 234 -7.46 7.84 12.92
N GLU A 235 -7.84 8.19 14.15
CA GLU A 235 -8.92 9.15 14.44
C GLU A 235 -8.65 10.55 13.86
N HIS A 236 -7.39 10.97 13.81
CA HIS A 236 -6.98 12.26 13.22
C HIS A 236 -6.94 12.24 11.68
N SER A 237 -6.95 11.07 11.05
CA SER A 237 -6.93 10.93 9.59
C SER A 237 -8.33 10.75 9.01
N VAL A 238 -9.11 9.86 9.63
CA VAL A 238 -10.38 9.34 9.11
C VAL A 238 -11.44 10.41 8.77
N PRO A 239 -11.64 11.49 9.56
CA PRO A 239 -12.65 12.52 9.27
C PRO A 239 -12.44 13.27 7.95
N PHE A 240 -11.21 13.25 7.44
CA PHE A 240 -10.84 13.98 6.22
C PHE A 240 -10.78 13.08 4.98
N LEU A 241 -11.06 11.78 5.14
CA LEU A 241 -11.09 10.81 4.05
C LEU A 241 -12.51 10.63 3.51
N PRO A 242 -12.70 10.41 2.19
CA PRO A 242 -14.03 10.25 1.62
C PRO A 242 -14.72 9.00 2.19
N GLU A 243 -16.02 9.11 2.46
CA GLU A 243 -16.78 8.02 3.05
C GLU A 243 -17.15 6.93 2.04
N ASP A 244 -17.20 7.29 0.76
CA ASP A 244 -17.46 6.44 -0.40
C ASP A 244 -16.19 5.76 -0.94
N LYS A 245 -15.10 5.79 -0.17
CA LYS A 245 -13.83 5.12 -0.48
C LYS A 245 -13.43 4.16 0.64
N PRO A 246 -12.73 3.06 0.30
CA PRO A 246 -12.18 2.15 1.29
C PRO A 246 -11.08 2.87 2.10
N ARG A 247 -11.01 2.53 3.38
CA ARG A 247 -10.01 3.04 4.33
C ARG A 247 -9.20 1.86 4.85
N TYR A 248 -7.89 1.89 4.70
CA TYR A 248 -6.99 0.77 5.03
C TYR A 248 -5.99 1.19 6.12
N ALA A 249 -6.06 0.61 7.32
CA ALA A 249 -5.00 0.78 8.32
C ALA A 249 -3.87 -0.22 8.04
N MET A 250 -2.65 0.29 7.81
CA MET A 250 -1.46 -0.49 7.40
C MET A 250 -0.64 -1.00 8.57
#